data_AF-Q0E100-F1
#
_entry.id   AF-Q0E100-F1
#
_cell.length_a   1.000
_cell.length_b   1.000
_cell.length_c   1.000
_cell.angle_alpha   90.00
_cell.angle_beta   90.00
_cell.angle_gamma   90.00
#
_symmetry.space_group_name_H-M   'P 1'
#
loop_
_entity.id
_entity.type
_entity.pdbx_description
1 polymer ?
#
loop_
_entity_poly.entity_id
_entity_poly.type
_entity_poly.pdbx_seq_one_letter_code
_entity_poly.pdbx_strand_id
1 'polypeptide(L)'
;MYVTCNICARYFHKPRFQLISFLSYVLCAGLPADTLVDRYVTVGAYCLLRSCTIEPECIIGQHSILMEGSLVETNSILEAGSVLPPGRRIPTGELWAGNPARFVRKLTNEEIMEIPKLAVAINDLMQSHFSEFLPYSTAYLEVEKLKKSFSIPL
;
A
#
# COMPACT_ATOMS: atom_id res chain seq x y z
N MET A 1 8.31 3.46 9.11
CA MET A 1 7.82 3.97 7.81
C MET A 1 6.72 3.02 7.34
N TYR A 2 5.57 3.06 8.01
CA TYR A 2 4.41 2.24 7.67
C TYR A 2 3.57 3.03 6.68
N VAL A 3 3.37 2.48 5.49
CA VAL A 3 2.50 3.07 4.48
C VAL A 3 1.07 2.66 4.84
N THR A 4 0.48 3.32 5.83
CA THR A 4 -0.96 3.51 5.77
C THR A 4 -1.19 4.48 4.62
N CYS A 5 -1.89 3.98 3.61
CA CYS A 5 -2.09 4.61 2.33
C CYS A 5 -2.86 5.93 2.46
N ASN A 6 -2.17 7.00 2.84
CA ASN A 6 -2.64 8.38 2.67
C ASN A 6 -2.46 8.88 1.22
N ILE A 7 -1.97 8.01 0.32
CA ILE A 7 -2.16 8.17 -1.11
C ILE A 7 -3.67 8.20 -1.43
N CYS A 8 -4.53 7.48 -0.71
CA CYS A 8 -5.98 7.57 -0.92
C CYS A 8 -6.59 8.92 -0.52
N ALA A 9 -6.13 9.63 0.51
CA ALA A 9 -6.78 10.90 0.88
C ALA A 9 -6.47 12.05 -0.07
N ARG A 10 -5.30 12.05 -0.75
CA ARG A 10 -5.05 13.01 -1.85
C ARG A 10 -5.75 12.65 -3.16
N TYR A 11 -6.11 11.39 -3.37
CA TYR A 11 -6.96 10.98 -4.50
C TYR A 11 -8.47 11.14 -4.23
N PHE A 12 -8.88 11.41 -2.99
CA PHE A 12 -10.29 11.61 -2.61
C PHE A 12 -10.90 12.93 -3.12
N HIS A 13 -10.10 13.82 -3.71
CA HIS A 13 -10.55 15.09 -4.28
C HIS A 13 -10.70 15.06 -5.81
N LYS A 14 -11.09 13.93 -6.40
CA LYS A 14 -11.57 13.89 -7.80
C LYS A 14 -13.10 13.79 -7.80
N PRO A 15 -13.83 14.93 -7.80
CA PRO A 15 -15.27 14.92 -7.98
C PRO A 15 -15.58 14.40 -9.38
N ARG A 16 -16.49 13.42 -9.46
CA ARG A 16 -17.33 13.01 -10.61
C ARG A 16 -16.72 13.19 -12.02
N PHE A 17 -16.60 12.06 -12.71
CA PHE A 17 -16.25 11.91 -14.13
C PHE A 17 -14.83 12.33 -14.51
N GLN A 18 -13.95 11.34 -14.67
CA GLN A 18 -12.91 11.48 -15.68
C GLN A 18 -12.69 10.16 -16.39
N LEU A 19 -13.33 10.04 -17.56
CA LEU A 19 -12.77 9.36 -18.71
C LEU A 19 -11.32 9.83 -18.87
N ILE A 20 -10.35 8.97 -18.57
CA ILE A 20 -9.00 9.04 -19.10
C ILE A 20 -8.78 7.71 -19.81
N SER A 21 -9.05 7.74 -21.09
CA SER A 21 -8.56 6.78 -22.06
C SER A 21 -7.04 6.96 -22.25
N PHE A 22 -6.41 5.90 -22.75
CA PHE A 22 -5.07 5.78 -23.36
C PHE A 22 -4.00 4.99 -22.58
N LEU A 23 -3.67 3.84 -23.18
CA LEU A 23 -2.71 2.80 -22.81
C LEU A 23 -3.09 1.95 -21.59
N SER A 24 -4.03 1.03 -21.83
CA SER A 24 -3.96 -0.30 -21.22
C SER A 24 -2.61 -0.93 -21.64
N TYR A 25 -1.55 -0.75 -20.85
CA TYR A 25 -0.48 -1.73 -20.82
C TYR A 25 -1.10 -2.98 -20.22
N VAL A 26 -1.74 -3.76 -21.09
CA VAL A 26 -2.12 -5.13 -20.78
C VAL A 26 -0.79 -5.84 -20.54
N LEU A 27 -0.58 -6.31 -19.31
CA LEU A 27 0.53 -7.23 -19.05
C LEU A 27 0.46 -8.38 -20.06
N CYS A 28 1.57 -9.01 -20.40
CA CYS A 28 1.57 -10.14 -21.36
C CYS A 28 0.55 -11.25 -20.97
N ALA A 29 0.09 -11.26 -19.71
CA ALA A 29 -0.98 -12.07 -19.15
C ALA A 29 -2.45 -11.61 -19.41
N GLY A 30 -2.72 -10.52 -20.13
CA GLY A 30 -4.10 -10.09 -20.43
C GLY A 30 -4.80 -9.26 -19.33
N LEU A 31 -4.11 -8.93 -18.24
CA LEU A 31 -4.67 -8.25 -17.06
C LEU A 31 -4.39 -6.74 -17.09
N PRO A 32 -5.30 -5.88 -16.56
CA PRO A 32 -5.03 -4.47 -16.39
C PRO A 32 -3.84 -4.27 -15.43
N ALA A 33 -2.84 -3.50 -15.85
CA ALA A 33 -1.63 -3.25 -15.06
C ALA A 33 -1.83 -2.22 -13.94
N ASP A 34 -2.96 -2.28 -13.22
CA ASP A 34 -3.28 -1.35 -12.14
C ASP A 34 -3.08 -2.01 -10.78
N THR A 35 -2.66 -1.20 -9.80
CA THR A 35 -2.56 -1.63 -8.40
C THR A 35 -3.63 -0.89 -7.61
N LEU A 36 -4.62 -1.61 -7.10
CA LEU A 36 -5.74 -1.05 -6.34
C LEU A 36 -5.61 -1.45 -4.88
N VAL A 37 -5.60 -0.46 -3.99
CA VAL A 37 -5.59 -0.64 -2.54
C VAL A 37 -6.83 0.05 -2.00
N ASP A 38 -7.76 -0.73 -1.45
CA ASP A 38 -9.01 -0.20 -0.89
C ASP A 38 -8.84 0.26 0.58
N ARG A 39 -9.96 0.55 1.24
CA ARG A 39 -10.04 1.11 2.59
C ARG A 39 -9.56 0.14 3.66
N TYR A 40 -8.95 0.69 4.71
CA TYR A 40 -8.50 -0.06 5.90
C TYR A 40 -7.53 -1.21 5.58
N VAL A 41 -6.75 -1.07 4.51
CA VAL A 41 -5.68 -2.00 4.19
C VAL A 41 -4.40 -1.60 4.92
N THR A 42 -3.81 -2.56 5.63
CA THR A 42 -2.52 -2.38 6.30
C THR A 42 -1.43 -3.08 5.50
N VAL A 43 -0.52 -2.31 4.90
CA VAL A 43 0.63 -2.85 4.18
C VAL A 43 1.86 -2.84 5.07
N GLY A 44 2.43 -4.02 5.28
CA GLY A 44 3.64 -4.22 6.08
C GLY A 44 4.87 -3.55 5.50
N ALA A 45 5.91 -3.40 6.31
CA ALA A 45 7.20 -2.89 5.86
C ALA A 45 7.81 -3.81 4.78
N TYR A 46 8.50 -3.21 3.80
CA TYR A 46 9.21 -3.91 2.73
C TYR A 46 8.33 -4.82 1.86
N CYS A 47 7.05 -4.49 1.67
CA CYS A 47 6.20 -5.22 0.72
C CYS A 47 6.47 -4.79 -0.73
N LEU A 48 6.38 -5.75 -1.64
CA LEU A 48 6.45 -5.51 -3.09
C LEU A 48 5.08 -5.80 -3.70
N LEU A 49 4.44 -4.76 -4.24
CA LEU A 49 3.14 -4.85 -4.90
C LEU A 49 3.32 -4.65 -6.40
N ARG A 50 2.85 -5.61 -7.21
CA ARG A 50 2.92 -5.52 -8.67
C ARG A 50 1.58 -5.89 -9.30
N SER A 51 0.88 -4.89 -9.83
CA SER A 51 -0.41 -5.04 -10.54
C SER A 51 -1.38 -5.98 -9.81
N CYS A 52 -1.67 -5.64 -8.55
CA CYS A 52 -2.51 -6.42 -7.65
C CYS A 52 -3.73 -5.62 -7.17
N THR A 53 -4.82 -6.33 -6.92
CA THR A 53 -6.06 -5.75 -6.38
C THR A 53 -6.26 -6.23 -4.94
N ILE A 54 -6.30 -5.30 -4.01
CA ILE A 54 -6.46 -5.57 -2.57
C ILE A 54 -7.76 -4.94 -2.12
N GLU A 55 -8.70 -5.79 -1.71
CA GLU A 55 -10.02 -5.44 -1.19
C GLU A 55 -9.93 -4.83 0.22
N PRO A 56 -11.02 -4.24 0.75
CA PRO A 56 -10.95 -3.56 2.03
C PRO A 56 -10.69 -4.50 3.21
N GLU A 57 -10.18 -3.94 4.31
CA GLU A 57 -9.95 -4.67 5.57
C GLU A 57 -8.98 -5.85 5.40
N CYS A 58 -7.88 -5.65 4.67
CA CYS A 58 -6.83 -6.65 4.51
C CYS A 58 -5.55 -6.29 5.27
N ILE A 59 -4.83 -7.30 5.74
CA ILE A 59 -3.49 -7.11 6.32
C ILE A 59 -2.47 -7.85 5.45
N ILE A 60 -1.48 -7.11 4.97
CA ILE A 60 -0.33 -7.65 4.26
C ILE A 60 0.87 -7.64 5.20
N GLY A 61 1.35 -8.83 5.55
CA GLY A 61 2.50 -9.01 6.42
C GLY A 61 3.77 -8.38 5.86
N GLN A 62 4.74 -8.12 6.74
CA GLN A 62 6.03 -7.55 6.34
C GLN A 62 6.76 -8.45 5.34
N HIS A 63 7.56 -7.86 4.45
CA HIS A 63 8.36 -8.60 3.46
C HIS A 63 7.53 -9.50 2.53
N SER A 64 6.25 -9.16 2.31
CA SER A 64 5.38 -9.90 1.41
C SER A 64 5.53 -9.43 -0.03
N ILE A 65 5.38 -10.36 -0.97
CA ILE A 65 5.51 -10.09 -2.41
C ILE A 65 4.22 -10.50 -3.09
N LEU A 66 3.53 -9.55 -3.73
CA LEU A 66 2.31 -9.76 -4.50
C LEU A 66 2.61 -9.59 -5.98
N MET A 67 2.44 -10.67 -6.73
CA MET A 67 2.71 -10.73 -8.17
C MET A 67 1.48 -10.36 -9.01
N GLU A 68 1.72 -10.20 -10.31
CA GLU A 68 0.75 -9.74 -11.29
C GLU A 68 -0.58 -10.51 -11.24
N GLY A 69 -1.70 -9.78 -11.20
CA GLY A 69 -3.04 -10.37 -11.20
C GLY A 69 -3.43 -11.05 -9.89
N SER A 70 -2.68 -10.86 -8.81
CA SER A 70 -3.10 -11.34 -7.50
C SER A 70 -4.29 -10.54 -6.98
N LEU A 71 -5.33 -11.24 -6.51
CA LEU A 71 -6.50 -10.68 -5.86
C LEU A 71 -6.51 -11.10 -4.39
N VAL A 72 -6.50 -10.12 -3.49
CA VAL A 72 -6.68 -10.35 -2.05
C VAL A 72 -8.07 -9.88 -1.68
N GLU A 73 -8.93 -10.80 -1.26
CA GLU A 73 -10.30 -10.48 -0.86
C GLU A 73 -10.43 -9.88 0.53
N THR A 74 -11.60 -9.33 0.83
CA THR A 74 -11.93 -8.74 2.14
C THR A 74 -11.54 -9.61 3.34
N ASN A 75 -11.13 -8.99 4.44
CA ASN A 75 -10.82 -9.68 5.69
C ASN A 75 -9.75 -10.77 5.57
N SER A 76 -8.84 -10.64 4.60
CA SER A 76 -7.75 -11.60 4.40
C SER A 76 -6.46 -11.14 5.08
N ILE A 77 -5.70 -12.09 5.59
CA ILE A 77 -4.39 -11.83 6.20
C ILE A 77 -3.31 -12.62 5.47
N LEU A 78 -2.29 -11.91 5.02
CA LEU A 78 -1.03 -12.49 4.57
C LEU A 78 0.00 -12.41 5.69
N GLU A 79 0.59 -13.55 6.03
CA GLU A 79 1.67 -13.60 7.02
C GLU A 79 2.96 -12.97 6.46
N ALA A 80 3.88 -12.59 7.34
CA ALA A 80 5.17 -12.02 6.94
C ALA A 80 5.98 -12.99 6.07
N GLY A 81 6.71 -12.46 5.09
CA GLY A 81 7.55 -13.23 4.17
C GLY A 81 6.76 -14.07 3.14
N SER A 82 5.46 -13.80 2.98
CA SER A 82 4.62 -14.56 2.06
C SER A 82 4.75 -14.06 0.62
N VAL A 83 4.80 -14.99 -0.33
CA VAL A 83 4.91 -14.66 -1.76
C VAL A 83 3.70 -15.19 -2.51
N LEU A 84 2.86 -14.28 -3.01
CA LEU A 84 1.72 -14.64 -3.84
C LEU A 84 2.15 -14.80 -5.30
N PRO A 85 1.98 -15.99 -5.91
CA PRO A 85 2.26 -16.18 -7.32
C PRO A 85 1.25 -15.42 -8.20
N PRO A 86 1.59 -15.17 -9.48
CA PRO A 86 0.72 -14.41 -10.38
C PRO A 86 -0.62 -15.12 -10.61
N GLY A 87 -1.70 -14.33 -10.71
CA GLY A 87 -3.07 -14.82 -10.89
C GLY A 87 -3.67 -15.56 -9.68
N ARG A 88 -3.00 -15.57 -8.52
CA ARG A 88 -3.49 -16.23 -7.32
C ARG A 88 -4.50 -15.34 -6.59
N ARG A 89 -5.62 -15.95 -6.19
CA ARG A 89 -6.68 -15.32 -5.39
C ARG A 89 -6.64 -15.84 -3.96
N ILE A 90 -6.64 -14.93 -2.99
CA ILE A 90 -6.89 -15.21 -1.58
C ILE A 90 -8.37 -14.96 -1.32
N PRO A 91 -9.13 -15.96 -0.87
CA PRO A 91 -10.54 -15.78 -0.57
C PRO A 91 -10.75 -15.14 0.81
N THR A 92 -11.96 -14.62 1.01
CA THR A 92 -12.36 -13.82 2.17
C THR A 92 -12.17 -14.56 3.49
N GLY A 93 -11.60 -13.89 4.49
CA GLY A 93 -11.48 -14.43 5.85
C GLY A 93 -10.46 -15.56 5.99
N GLU A 94 -9.48 -15.65 5.09
CA GLU A 94 -8.42 -16.65 5.16
C GLU A 94 -7.06 -16.06 5.52
N LEU A 95 -6.27 -16.87 6.24
CA LEU A 95 -4.89 -16.61 6.56
C LEU A 95 -3.98 -17.43 5.65
N TRP A 96 -3.11 -16.74 4.94
CA TRP A 96 -2.18 -17.33 3.98
C TRP A 96 -0.74 -17.04 4.38
N ALA A 97 0.13 -18.04 4.22
CA ALA A 97 1.54 -17.93 4.61
C ALA A 97 2.47 -18.69 3.66
N GLY A 98 3.74 -18.27 3.65
CA GLY A 98 4.86 -18.99 3.03
C GLY A 98 5.25 -18.51 1.64
N ASN A 99 6.32 -19.10 1.11
CA ASN A 99 6.88 -18.80 -0.20
C ASN A 99 7.02 -20.11 -1.00
N PRO A 100 6.09 -20.45 -1.90
CA PRO A 100 4.89 -19.70 -2.31
C PRO A 100 3.76 -19.76 -1.28
N ALA A 101 2.89 -18.75 -1.26
CA ALA A 101 1.82 -18.59 -0.29
C ALA A 101 0.79 -19.74 -0.39
N ARG A 102 0.50 -20.34 0.75
CA ARG A 102 -0.48 -21.42 0.92
C ARG A 102 -1.49 -21.06 1.99
N PHE A 103 -2.68 -21.61 1.85
CA PHE A 103 -3.71 -21.55 2.88
C PHE A 103 -3.21 -22.23 4.15
N VAL A 104 -3.34 -21.54 5.29
CA VAL A 104 -2.98 -22.07 6.61
C VAL A 104 -4.25 -22.39 7.40
N ARG A 105 -5.09 -21.38 7.60
CA ARG A 105 -6.32 -21.47 8.40
C ARG A 105 -7.30 -20.36 8.03
N LYS A 106 -8.53 -20.49 8.50
CA LYS A 106 -9.50 -19.39 8.49
C LYS A 106 -9.27 -18.45 9.68
N LEU A 107 -9.59 -17.17 9.49
CA LEU A 107 -9.56 -16.18 10.55
C LEU A 107 -10.66 -16.43 11.57
N THR A 108 -10.39 -16.03 12.82
CA THR A 108 -11.43 -15.92 13.84
C THR A 108 -12.16 -14.59 13.73
N ASN A 109 -13.38 -14.52 14.26
CA ASN A 109 -14.15 -13.26 14.28
C ASN A 109 -13.45 -12.15 15.09
N GLU A 110 -12.66 -12.53 16.09
CA GLU A 110 -11.87 -11.61 16.90
C GLU A 110 -10.78 -10.93 16.06
N GLU A 111 -10.06 -11.71 15.25
CA GLU A 111 -9.02 -11.21 14.33
C GLU A 111 -9.62 -10.26 13.30
N ILE A 112 -10.79 -10.59 12.73
CA ILE A 112 -11.49 -9.75 11.76
C ILE A 112 -11.85 -8.37 12.37
N MET A 113 -12.32 -8.34 13.61
CA MET A 113 -12.62 -7.08 14.31
C MET A 113 -11.38 -6.27 14.66
N GLU A 114 -10.20 -6.89 14.70
CA GLU A 114 -8.93 -6.23 15.02
C GLU A 114 -8.32 -5.52 13.81
N ILE A 115 -8.57 -5.99 12.59
CA ILE A 115 -8.06 -5.39 11.34
C ILE A 115 -8.34 -3.87 11.24
N PRO A 116 -9.59 -3.39 11.37
CA PRO A 116 -9.85 -1.96 11.28
C PRO A 116 -9.27 -1.17 12.46
N LYS A 117 -9.17 -1.77 13.65
CA LYS A 117 -8.56 -1.13 14.83
C LYS A 117 -7.08 -0.85 14.60
N LEU A 118 -6.37 -1.82 14.02
CA LEU A 118 -4.97 -1.67 13.64
C LEU A 118 -4.78 -0.53 12.63
N ALA A 119 -5.63 -0.46 11.60
CA ALA A 119 -5.56 0.60 10.60
C ALA A 119 -5.76 2.00 11.21
N VAL A 120 -6.69 2.14 12.15
CA VAL A 120 -6.91 3.39 12.90
C VAL A 120 -5.70 3.74 13.76
N ALA A 121 -5.15 2.78 14.51
CA ALA A 121 -3.98 3.02 15.37
C ALA A 121 -2.75 3.51 14.56
N ILE A 122 -2.52 2.93 13.38
CA ILE A 122 -1.43 3.40 12.51
C ILE A 122 -1.74 4.79 11.91
N ASN A 123 -3.01 5.09 11.65
CA ASN A 123 -3.42 6.42 11.22
C ASN A 123 -3.17 7.49 12.30
N ASP A 124 -3.36 7.17 13.57
CA ASP A 124 -3.06 8.08 14.69
C ASP A 124 -1.56 8.34 14.82
N LEU A 125 -0.73 7.28 14.70
CA LEU A 125 0.72 7.41 14.65
C LEU A 125 1.18 8.22 13.43
N MET A 126 0.50 8.07 12.29
CA MET A 126 0.76 8.88 11.10
C MET A 126 0.47 10.35 11.37
N GLN A 127 -0.61 10.68 12.08
CA GLN A 127 -0.94 12.07 12.43
C GLN A 127 0.11 12.71 13.33
N SER A 128 0.62 11.98 14.33
CA SER A 128 1.69 12.51 15.20
C SER A 128 2.95 12.82 14.40
N HIS A 129 3.39 11.90 13.54
CA HIS A 129 4.53 12.17 12.65
C HIS A 129 4.23 13.29 11.66
N PHE A 130 3.03 13.34 11.08
CA PHE A 130 2.66 14.38 10.13
C PHE A 130 2.77 15.78 10.75
N SER A 131 2.41 15.94 12.02
CA SER A 131 2.52 17.21 12.74
C SER A 131 3.96 17.68 12.97
N GLU A 132 4.93 16.77 12.94
CA GLU A 132 6.36 17.11 13.06
C GLU A 132 6.90 17.71 11.75
N PHE A 133 6.27 17.42 10.61
CA PHE A 133 6.72 17.87 9.30
C PHE A 133 6.01 19.16 8.86
N LEU A 134 6.80 20.18 8.55
CA LEU A 134 6.34 21.41 7.92
C LEU A 134 5.99 21.18 6.43
N PRO A 135 5.14 22.03 5.83
CA PRO A 135 4.79 21.93 4.40
C PRO A 135 5.99 22.17 3.47
N TYR A 136 7.01 22.91 3.92
CA TYR A 136 8.24 23.17 3.19
C TYR A 136 9.45 22.78 4.03
N SER A 137 10.42 22.12 3.39
CA SER A 137 11.73 21.83 4.01
C SER A 137 12.63 23.06 4.00
N THR A 138 13.45 23.23 5.03
CA THR A 138 14.47 24.31 5.13
C THR A 138 15.72 24.08 4.26
N ALA A 139 15.77 22.99 3.49
CA ALA A 139 16.92 22.57 2.69
C ALA A 139 17.39 23.62 1.67
N TYR A 140 16.50 24.47 1.15
CA TYR A 140 16.88 25.51 0.18
C TYR A 140 17.88 26.54 0.78
N LEU A 141 17.78 26.84 2.07
CA LEU A 141 18.70 27.76 2.76
C LEU A 141 20.13 27.21 2.78
N GLU A 142 20.28 25.88 2.90
CA GLU A 142 21.58 25.22 2.86
C GLU A 142 22.15 25.24 1.44
N VAL A 143 21.30 24.97 0.44
CA VAL A 143 21.68 25.08 -0.97
C VAL A 143 22.13 26.51 -1.32
N GLU A 144 21.44 27.55 -0.83
CA GLU A 144 21.84 28.94 -1.03
C GLU A 144 23.18 29.28 -0.36
N LYS A 145 23.42 28.78 0.86
CA LYS A 145 24.72 28.93 1.54
C LYS A 145 25.84 28.26 0.76
N LEU A 146 25.59 27.04 0.24
CA LEU A 146 26.54 26.32 -0.60
C LEU A 146 26.83 27.08 -1.90
N LYS A 147 25.80 27.56 -2.61
CA LYS A 147 25.98 28.36 -3.84
C LYS A 147 26.81 29.62 -3.61
N LYS A 148 26.58 30.32 -2.49
CA LYS A 148 27.38 31.47 -2.07
C LYS A 148 28.85 31.09 -1.81
N SER A 149 29.11 29.96 -1.15
CA SER A 149 30.49 29.49 -0.92
C SER A 149 31.22 29.07 -2.20
N PHE A 150 30.50 28.57 -3.21
CA PHE A 150 31.08 28.16 -4.50
C PHE A 150 31.18 29.31 -5.54
N SER A 151 30.85 30.56 -5.16
CA SER A 151 30.95 31.75 -6.03
C SER A 151 30.20 31.64 -7.37
N ILE A 152 29.15 30.83 -7.44
CA ILE A 152 28.33 30.70 -8.64
C ILE A 152 27.35 31.90 -8.66
N PRO A 153 27.41 32.80 -9.65
CA PRO A 153 26.50 33.93 -9.70
C PRO A 153 25.06 33.45 -9.97
N LEU A 154 24.10 34.13 -9.33
CA LEU A 154 22.66 33.95 -9.51
C LEU A 154 22.22 34.17 -10.96
#